data_AF-A0A655AR57-F1
#
_entry.id   AF-A0A655AR57-F1
#
_cell.length_a   1.000
_cell.length_b   1.000
_cell.length_c   1.000
_cell.angle_alpha   90.00
_cell.angle_beta   90.00
_cell.angle_gamma   90.00
#
_symmetry.space_group_name_H-M   'P 1'
#
loop_
_entity.id
_entity.type
_entity.pdbx_description
1 polymer ?
#
loop_
_entity_poly.entity_id
_entity_poly.type
_entity_poly.pdbx_seq_one_letter_code
_entity_poly.pdbx_strand_id
1 'polypeptide(L)' 'MPASAFRDSFGEDYGVTIADGPMAGLLARAIVVIGADGNVAYTELVPEIAQEPNYEAALAALGA' A
#
# COMPACT_ATOMS: atom_id res chain seq x y z
N MET A 1 13.57 5.07 -11.01
CA MET A 1 12.31 5.20 -10.25
C MET A 1 12.26 6.60 -9.67
N PRO A 2 11.16 7.35 -9.81
CA PRO A 2 11.04 8.65 -9.17
C PRO A 2 11.16 8.50 -7.65
N ALA A 3 11.76 9.49 -6.98
CA ALA A 3 11.94 9.47 -5.52
C ALA A 3 10.63 9.76 -4.75
N SER A 4 9.56 10.11 -5.47
CA SER A 4 8.23 10.41 -4.94
C SER A 4 7.17 9.83 -5.88
N ALA A 5 6.14 9.23 -5.30
CA ALA A 5 4.94 8.78 -6.01
C ALA A 5 3.84 9.86 -6.04
N PHE A 6 4.09 11.05 -5.47
CA PHE A 6 3.13 12.15 -5.51
C PHE A 6 3.03 12.69 -6.95
N ARG A 7 1.84 12.56 -7.56
CA ARG A 7 1.55 12.86 -8.99
C ARG A 7 2.14 11.86 -10.00
N ASP A 8 2.31 10.61 -9.57
CA ASP A 8 2.66 9.45 -10.41
C ASP A 8 1.46 8.49 -10.52
N SER A 9 1.48 7.51 -11.44
CA SER A 9 0.38 6.55 -11.62
C SER A 9 0.31 5.48 -10.53
N PHE A 10 1.38 5.30 -9.73
CA PHE A 10 1.46 4.23 -8.72
C PHE A 10 0.23 4.12 -7.81
N GLY A 11 -0.29 5.25 -7.32
CA GLY A 11 -1.44 5.23 -6.41
C GLY A 11 -2.73 4.73 -7.07
N GLU A 12 -2.91 5.03 -8.36
CA GLU A 12 -4.04 4.56 -9.16
C GLU A 12 -3.86 3.09 -9.55
N ASP A 13 -2.64 2.71 -9.97
CA ASP A 13 -2.28 1.35 -10.36
C ASP A 13 -2.47 0.34 -9.21
N TYR A 14 -2.14 0.74 -7.97
CA TYR A 14 -2.31 -0.08 -6.77
C TYR A 14 -3.63 0.17 -6.03
N GLY A 15 -4.47 1.10 -6.50
CA GLY A 15 -5.76 1.41 -5.87
C GLY A 15 -5.65 1.99 -4.46
N VAL A 16 -4.56 2.68 -4.15
CA VAL A 16 -4.29 3.28 -2.82
C VAL A 16 -4.43 4.80 -2.81
N THR A 17 -4.79 5.44 -3.92
CA THR A 17 -5.08 6.88 -3.93
C THR A 17 -6.36 7.18 -3.12
N ILE A 18 -6.26 8.09 -2.15
CA ILE A 18 -7.42 8.60 -1.41
C ILE A 18 -8.27 9.46 -2.34
N ALA A 19 -9.52 9.07 -2.56
CA ALA A 19 -10.42 9.74 -3.51
C ALA A 19 -10.98 11.08 -2.97
N ASP A 20 -11.29 11.15 -1.68
CA ASP A 20 -12.10 12.22 -1.09
C ASP A 20 -11.54 12.74 0.24
N GLY A 21 -12.05 13.90 0.67
CA GLY A 21 -11.73 14.49 1.98
C GLY A 21 -10.44 15.31 2.01
N PRO A 22 -9.97 15.72 3.20
CA PRO A 22 -8.83 16.63 3.35
C PRO A 22 -7.48 16.01 2.91
N MET A 23 -7.44 14.69 2.75
CA MET A 23 -6.25 13.92 2.34
C MET A 23 -6.37 13.39 0.90
N ALA A 24 -7.37 13.84 0.14
CA ALA A 24 -7.54 13.43 -1.26
C ALA A 24 -6.26 13.68 -2.08
N GLY A 25 -5.91 12.70 -2.93
CA GLY A 25 -4.69 12.73 -3.76
C GLY A 25 -3.41 12.29 -3.04
N LEU A 26 -3.48 11.95 -1.75
CA LEU A 26 -2.41 11.23 -1.05
C LEU A 26 -2.62 9.71 -1.17
N LEU A 27 -1.58 8.95 -0.84
CA LEU A 27 -1.67 7.50 -0.72
C LEU A 27 -2.26 7.12 0.65
N ALA A 28 -3.19 6.18 0.66
CA ALA A 28 -3.73 5.56 1.86
C ALA A 28 -2.65 4.74 2.57
N ARG A 29 -2.88 4.45 3.86
CA ARG A 29 -2.01 3.56 4.62
C ARG A 29 -2.26 2.12 4.18
N ALA A 30 -1.27 1.50 3.55
CA ALA A 30 -1.38 0.16 3.01
C ALA A 30 -0.04 -0.59 3.07
N ILE A 31 -0.10 -1.92 3.08
CA ILE A 31 1.03 -2.81 2.90
C ILE A 31 0.78 -3.64 1.64
N VAL A 32 1.81 -3.72 0.79
CA VAL A 32 1.84 -4.64 -0.34
C VAL A 32 3.17 -5.38 -0.31
N VAL A 33 3.12 -6.71 -0.24
CA VAL A 33 4.29 -7.58 -0.29
C VAL A 33 4.34 -8.24 -1.65
N ILE A 34 5.48 -8.11 -2.31
CA ILE A 34 5.75 -8.72 -3.62
C ILE A 34 6.79 -9.82 -3.39
N GLY A 35 6.44 -11.05 -3.79
CA GLY A 35 7.30 -12.21 -3.72
C GLY A 35 8.46 -12.15 -4.71
N ALA A 36 9.45 -13.03 -4.53
CA ALA A 36 10.61 -13.10 -5.42
C ALA A 36 10.26 -13.53 -6.86
N ASP A 37 9.10 -14.17 -7.05
CA ASP A 37 8.52 -14.53 -8.33
C ASP A 37 7.84 -13.33 -9.04
N GLY A 38 7.78 -12.17 -8.37
CA GLY A 38 7.12 -10.96 -8.87
C GLY A 38 5.61 -10.95 -8.64
N ASN A 39 5.04 -11.96 -7.98
CA ASN A 39 3.62 -12.01 -7.65
C ASN A 39 3.34 -11.30 -6.33
N VAL A 40 2.11 -10.82 -6.17
CA VAL A 40 1.65 -10.23 -4.91
C VAL A 40 1.42 -11.33 -3.89
N ALA A 41 2.22 -11.33 -2.82
CA ALA A 41 2.14 -12.31 -1.74
C ALA A 41 1.16 -11.89 -0.63
N TYR A 42 1.00 -10.58 -0.42
CA TYR A 42 0.10 -10.02 0.60
C TYR A 42 -0.30 -8.59 0.27
N THR A 43 -1.55 -8.24 0.60
CA THR A 43 -2.06 -6.87 0.51
C THR A 43 -2.93 -6.56 1.71
N GLU A 44 -2.73 -5.38 2.28
CA GLU A 44 -3.58 -4.84 3.33
C GLU A 44 -3.79 -3.36 3.07
N LEU A 45 -5.06 -2.97 2.89
CA LEU A 45 -5.49 -1.57 2.90
C LEU A 45 -6.08 -1.29 4.27
N VAL A 46 -5.45 -0.39 5.04
CA VAL A 46 -5.91 -0.08 6.38
C VAL A 46 -7.20 0.75 6.29
N PRO A 47 -8.28 0.37 6.98
CA PRO A 47 -9.58 1.04 6.87
C PRO A 47 -9.57 2.47 7.43
N GLU A 48 -8.64 2.79 8.33
CA GLU A 48 -8.51 4.10 8.95
C GLU A 48 -7.03 4.50 9.07
N ILE A 49 -6.69 5.72 8.65
CA ILE A 49 -5.30 6.20 8.56
C ILE A 49 -4.59 6.21 9.93
N ALA A 50 -5.37 6.35 11.02
CA ALA A 50 -4.88 6.34 12.40
C ALA A 50 -4.57 4.93 12.94
N GLN A 51 -5.03 3.88 12.27
CA GLN A 51 -4.78 2.51 12.67
C GLN A 51 -3.45 2.01 12.11
N GLU A 52 -2.84 1.08 12.84
CA GLU A 52 -1.64 0.41 12.37
C GLU A 52 -2.04 -0.82 11.53
N PRO A 53 -1.32 -1.10 10.42
CA PRO A 53 -1.46 -2.34 9.68
C PRO A 53 -1.07 -3.56 10.53
N ASN A 54 -1.48 -4.74 10.08
CA ASN A 54 -1.04 -6.00 10.65
C ASN A 54 0.37 -6.38 10.17
N TYR A 55 1.38 -5.82 10.84
CA TYR A 55 2.78 -6.10 10.53
C TYR A 55 3.15 -7.58 10.66
N GLU A 56 2.54 -8.32 11.59
CA GLU A 56 2.83 -9.75 11.76
C GLU A 56 2.38 -10.56 10.54
N ALA A 57 1.18 -10.28 10.02
CA ALA A 57 0.68 -10.92 8.81
C ALA A 57 1.53 -10.57 7.59
N ALA A 58 1.96 -9.31 7.47
CA ALA A 58 2.85 -8.87 6.40
C ALA A 58 4.23 -9.56 6.45
N LEU A 59 4.81 -9.70 7.66
CA LEU A 59 6.10 -10.38 7.86
C LEU A 59 6.00 -11.89 7.63
N ALA A 60 4.87 -12.51 7.99
CA ALA A 60 4.64 -13.92 7.69
C ALA A 60 4.64 -14.20 6.18
N ALA A 61 4.11 -13.26 5.38
CA ALA A 61 4.12 -13.36 3.92
C ALA A 61 5.51 -13.20 3.28
N LEU A 62 6.50 -12.63 3.99
CA LEU A 62 7.88 -12.51 3.52
C LEU A 62 8.71 -13.78 3.73
N GLY A 63 8.29 -14.66 4.64
CA GLY A 63 9.03 -15.88 5.04
C GLY A 63 8.55 -17.18 4.39
N ALA A 64 7.62 -17.11 3.44
CA ALA A 64 7.07 -18.26 2.72
C ALA A 64 7.84 -18.55 1.41
#